data_AF-A0A4Q3YIB5-F1
#
_entry.id   AF-A0A4Q3YIB5-F1
#
_cell.length_a   1.000
_cell.length_b   1.000
_cell.length_c   1.000
_cell.angle_alpha   90.00
_cell.angle_beta   90.00
_cell.angle_gamma   90.00
#
_symmetry.space_group_name_H-M   'P 1'
#
loop_
_entity.id
_entity.type
_entity.pdbx_description
1 polymer ?
#
loop_
_entity_poly.entity_id
_entity_poly.type
_entity_poly.pdbx_seq_one_letter_code
_entity_poly.pdbx_strand_id
1 'polypeptide(L)'
;MGTEGYIELRKYIDIAGKPGTDHLFIVNKDGPRHIDCSGTELPFGKQFLDDVRNRTETAMPQARCFAAMHLALTAQQMAETGTEWAQ
;
A
#
# COMPACT_ATOMS: atom_id res chain seq x y z
N MET A 1 -8.48 8.73 -3.91
CA MET A 1 -9.60 8.85 -4.87
C MET A 1 -9.04 9.26 -6.22
N GLY A 2 -9.45 8.59 -7.30
CA GLY A 2 -9.11 8.98 -8.66
C GLY A 2 -10.18 9.89 -9.26
N THR A 3 -9.91 10.48 -10.42
CA THR A 3 -10.84 11.38 -11.13
C THR A 3 -12.03 10.64 -11.75
N GLU A 4 -11.88 9.36 -12.07
CA GLU A 4 -12.91 8.55 -12.76
C GLU A 4 -13.41 7.37 -11.93
N GLY A 5 -13.03 7.33 -10.65
CA GLY A 5 -13.34 6.21 -9.78
C GLY A 5 -12.37 6.07 -8.63
N TYR A 6 -12.56 5.01 -7.86
CA TYR A 6 -11.69 4.71 -6.72
C TYR A 6 -11.55 3.20 -6.52
N ILE A 7 -10.54 2.89 -5.72
CA ILE A 7 -10.23 1.54 -5.27
C ILE A 7 -10.36 1.53 -3.75
N GLU A 8 -11.01 0.51 -3.23
CA GLU A 8 -11.01 0.19 -1.81
C GLU A 8 -10.39 -1.20 -1.63
N LEU A 9 -9.37 -1.27 -0.79
CA LEU A 9 -8.69 -2.52 -0.45
C LEU A 9 -8.96 -2.84 1.02
N ARG A 10 -9.67 -3.95 1.27
CA ARG A 10 -9.93 -4.46 2.60
C ARG A 10 -8.98 -5.63 2.85
N LYS A 11 -7.83 -5.31 3.44
CA LYS A 11 -6.70 -6.26 3.58
C LYS A 11 -7.05 -7.48 4.43
N TYR A 12 -7.70 -7.27 5.56
CA TYR A 12 -7.84 -8.33 6.57
C TYR A 12 -9.26 -8.84 6.75
N ILE A 13 -10.27 -8.04 6.46
CA ILE A 13 -11.65 -8.39 6.74
C ILE A 13 -12.62 -7.52 5.96
N ASP A 14 -13.71 -8.12 5.51
CA ASP A 14 -14.91 -7.44 5.06
C ASP A 14 -16.03 -7.57 6.11
N ILE A 15 -16.20 -6.54 6.95
CA ILE A 15 -17.10 -6.59 8.11
C ILE A 15 -18.55 -6.81 7.65
N ALA A 16 -19.16 -7.91 8.10
CA ALA A 16 -20.50 -8.37 7.71
C ALA A 16 -20.67 -8.59 6.19
N GLY A 17 -19.57 -8.68 5.45
CA GLY A 17 -19.55 -8.90 4.01
C GLY A 17 -19.02 -10.28 3.65
N LYS A 18 -18.11 -10.32 2.69
CA LYS A 18 -17.53 -11.58 2.17
C LYS A 18 -16.56 -12.20 3.20
N PRO A 19 -16.51 -13.53 3.31
CA PRO A 19 -15.48 -14.18 4.12
C PRO A 19 -14.10 -14.05 3.47
N GLY A 20 -13.04 -14.06 4.29
CA GLY A 20 -11.65 -14.07 3.82
C GLY A 20 -10.91 -12.76 4.03
N THR A 21 -9.81 -12.61 3.29
CA THR A 21 -8.89 -11.46 3.29
C THR A 21 -8.72 -10.94 1.87
N ASP A 22 -7.93 -9.88 1.70
CA ASP A 22 -7.45 -9.42 0.38
C ASP A 22 -8.57 -9.09 -0.61
N HIS A 23 -9.60 -8.39 -0.13
CA HIS A 23 -10.70 -7.93 -0.98
C HIS A 23 -10.35 -6.62 -1.68
N LEU A 24 -10.48 -6.61 -3.00
CA LEU A 24 -10.32 -5.41 -3.82
C LEU A 24 -11.68 -5.02 -4.43
N PHE A 25 -12.15 -3.83 -4.11
CA PHE A 25 -13.32 -3.22 -4.74
C PHE A 25 -12.88 -2.10 -5.67
N ILE A 26 -13.40 -2.10 -6.90
CA ILE A 26 -13.17 -1.04 -7.88
C ILE A 26 -14.51 -0.44 -8.24
N VAL A 27 -14.62 0.88 -8.17
CA VAL A 27 -15.84 1.63 -8.52
C VAL A 27 -15.48 2.69 -9.54
N ASN A 28 -16.10 2.60 -10.72
CA ASN A 28 -15.92 3.52 -11.84
C ASN A 28 -17.23 3.63 -12.66
N LYS A 29 -17.18 4.24 -13.84
CA LYS A 29 -18.33 4.40 -14.76
C LYS A 29 -19.01 3.08 -15.18
N ASP A 30 -18.30 1.96 -15.07
CA ASP A 30 -18.82 0.62 -15.44
C ASP A 30 -19.52 -0.06 -14.25
N GLY A 31 -19.54 0.58 -13.08
CA GLY A 31 -20.15 0.08 -11.84
C GLY A 31 -19.13 -0.51 -10.84
N PRO A 32 -19.61 -0.91 -9.65
CA PRO A 32 -18.78 -1.55 -8.64
C PRO A 32 -18.47 -3.00 -9.00
N ARG A 33 -17.22 -3.43 -8.81
CA ARG A 33 -16.80 -4.83 -8.95
C ARG A 33 -15.88 -5.25 -7.80
N HIS A 34 -15.99 -6.52 -7.40
CA HIS A 34 -15.15 -7.15 -6.38
C HIS A 34 -14.18 -8.14 -7.02
N ILE A 35 -12.94 -8.14 -6.56
CA ILE A 35 -11.87 -9.07 -6.94
C ILE A 35 -11.33 -9.69 -5.65
N ASP A 36 -11.25 -11.02 -5.62
CA ASP A 36 -10.53 -11.78 -4.60
C ASP A 36 -9.05 -11.85 -4.99
N CYS A 37 -8.18 -11.25 -4.16
CA CYS A 37 -6.75 -11.18 -4.42
C CYS A 37 -5.95 -12.20 -3.60
N SER A 38 -6.58 -13.10 -2.85
CA SER A 38 -5.89 -14.05 -1.94
C SER A 38 -4.89 -14.98 -2.65
N GLY A 39 -5.10 -15.26 -3.94
CA GLY A 39 -4.21 -16.07 -4.79
C GLY A 39 -3.24 -15.26 -5.65
N THR A 40 -3.13 -13.95 -5.47
CA THR A 40 -2.27 -13.09 -6.31
C THR A 40 -0.79 -13.36 -6.03
N GLU A 41 0.03 -13.47 -7.08
CA GLU A 41 1.48 -13.62 -6.92
C GLU A 41 2.08 -12.45 -6.12
N LEU A 42 3.01 -12.75 -5.21
CA LEU A 42 3.74 -11.77 -4.42
C LEU A 42 5.18 -11.65 -4.96
N PRO A 43 5.47 -10.69 -5.86
CA PRO A 43 6.71 -10.73 -6.66
C PRO A 43 7.96 -10.25 -5.93
N PHE A 44 7.80 -9.53 -4.80
CA PHE A 44 8.89 -8.81 -4.15
C PHE A 44 10.10 -9.70 -3.83
N GLY A 45 9.89 -10.90 -3.26
CA GLY A 45 10.99 -11.77 -2.86
C GLY A 45 11.86 -12.23 -4.04
N LYS A 46 11.22 -12.64 -5.14
CA LYS A 46 11.91 -13.04 -6.38
C LYS A 46 12.67 -11.84 -6.98
N GLN A 47 11.98 -10.71 -7.13
CA GLN A 47 12.58 -9.50 -7.71
C GLN A 47 13.76 -8.98 -6.86
N PHE A 48 13.66 -9.06 -5.53
CA PHE A 48 14.73 -8.61 -4.64
C PHE A 48 15.99 -9.49 -4.76
N LEU A 49 15.83 -10.81 -4.86
CA LEU A 49 16.96 -11.72 -5.11
C LEU A 49 17.62 -11.43 -6.47
N ASP A 50 16.81 -11.20 -7.51
CA ASP A 50 17.29 -10.84 -8.84
C ASP A 50 18.04 -9.49 -8.81
N ASP A 51 17.53 -8.51 -8.06
CA ASP A 51 18.17 -7.20 -7.88
C ASP A 51 19.52 -7.29 -7.16
N VAL A 52 19.62 -8.11 -6.12
CA VAL A 52 20.91 -8.34 -5.43
C VAL A 52 21.92 -8.96 -6.38
N ARG A 53 21.51 -9.97 -7.15
CA ARG A 53 22.36 -10.69 -8.10
C ARG A 53 22.84 -9.78 -9.22
N ASN A 54 21.94 -8.98 -9.78
CA ASN A 54 22.19 -8.22 -11.01
C ASN A 54 22.48 -6.73 -10.77
N ARG A 55 22.46 -6.28 -9.50
CA ARG A 55 22.65 -4.88 -9.10
C ARG A 55 21.63 -3.95 -9.75
N THR A 56 20.37 -4.39 -9.78
CA THR A 56 19.22 -3.64 -10.29
C THR A 56 18.27 -3.23 -9.15
N GLU A 57 17.14 -2.60 -9.48
CA GLU A 57 16.15 -2.11 -8.51
C GLU A 57 14.69 -2.36 -8.96
N THR A 58 14.44 -3.52 -9.55
CA THR A 58 13.13 -3.96 -10.08
C THR A 58 12.07 -4.22 -9.00
N ALA A 59 12.47 -4.68 -7.81
CA ALA A 59 11.58 -4.87 -6.67
C ALA A 59 11.06 -3.53 -6.15
N MET A 60 11.97 -2.55 -6.02
CA MET A 60 11.68 -1.19 -5.60
C MET A 60 12.89 -0.28 -5.84
N PRO A 61 12.72 0.89 -6.47
CA PRO A 61 13.79 1.88 -6.56
C PRO A 61 14.30 2.32 -5.20
N GLN A 62 15.62 2.41 -5.05
CA GLN A 62 16.27 2.77 -3.79
C GLN A 62 15.80 4.15 -3.30
N ALA A 63 15.63 5.11 -4.23
CA ALA A 63 15.13 6.44 -3.93
C ALA A 63 13.71 6.43 -3.32
N ARG A 64 12.83 5.54 -3.79
CA ARG A 64 11.47 5.39 -3.24
C ARG A 64 11.49 4.82 -1.83
N CYS A 65 12.39 3.87 -1.56
CA CYS A 65 12.59 3.30 -0.22
C CYS A 65 12.96 4.39 0.80
N PHE A 66 13.94 5.25 0.47
CA PHE A 66 14.33 6.36 1.35
C PHE A 66 13.26 7.45 1.45
N ALA A 67 12.59 7.78 0.35
CA ALA A 67 11.52 8.79 0.37
C ALA A 67 10.38 8.41 1.31
N ALA A 68 9.99 7.13 1.37
CA ALA A 68 8.96 6.66 2.30
C ALA A 68 9.37 6.89 3.78
N MET A 69 10.61 6.58 4.14
CA MET A 69 11.13 6.81 5.50
C MET A 69 11.30 8.29 5.79
N HIS A 70 11.73 9.09 4.82
CA HIS A 70 11.81 10.55 4.98
C HIS A 70 10.43 11.13 5.34
N LEU A 71 9.38 10.78 4.58
CA LEU A 71 8.01 11.21 4.89
C LEU A 71 7.55 10.76 6.28
N ALA A 72 7.83 9.50 6.66
CA ALA A 72 7.45 8.97 7.96
C ALA A 72 8.16 9.72 9.12
N LEU A 73 9.47 9.95 9.00
CA LEU A 73 10.26 10.68 10.00
C LEU A 73 9.84 12.15 10.09
N THR A 74 9.58 12.82 8.96
CA THR A 74 9.06 14.19 8.95
C THR A 74 7.68 14.26 9.63
N ALA A 75 6.76 13.35 9.30
CA ALA A 75 5.45 13.31 9.93
C ALA A 75 5.55 13.07 11.44
N GLN A 76 6.46 12.18 11.88
CA GLN A 76 6.72 11.93 13.29
C GLN A 76 7.26 13.17 14.00
N GLN A 77 8.25 13.85 13.41
CA GLN A 77 8.80 15.09 13.95
C GLN A 77 7.72 16.17 14.11
N MET A 78 6.80 16.30 13.13
CA MET A 78 5.68 17.23 13.20
C MET A 78 4.72 16.89 14.34
N ALA A 79 4.43 15.60 14.55
CA ALA A 79 3.57 15.15 15.64
C ALA A 79 4.18 15.48 17.01
N GLU A 80 5.48 15.21 17.19
CA GLU A 80 6.21 15.50 18.43
C GLU A 80 6.34 17.01 18.72
N THR A 81 6.54 17.82 17.68
CA THR A 81 6.61 19.29 17.82
C THR A 81 5.23 19.91 18.07
N GLY A 82 4.19 19.37 17.43
CA GLY A 82 2.80 19.81 17.60
C GLY A 82 2.18 19.37 18.94
N THR A 83 2.83 18.45 19.65
CA THR A 83 2.53 18.13 21.05
C THR A 83 3.20 19.11 22.01
N GLU A 84 2.85 20.40 21.93
CA GLU A 84 2.69 21.15 23.18
C GLU A 84 1.49 20.50 23.89
N TRP A 85 1.77 19.52 24.75
CA TRP A 85 0.80 19.17 25.78
C TRP A 85 0.70 20.40 26.67
N ALA A 86 -0.22 21.30 26.33
CA ALA A 86 -0.70 22.34 27.22
C ALA A 86 -1.30 21.64 28.44
N GLN A 87 -0.44 21.35 29.43
CA GLN A 87 -0.84 21.07 30.79
C GLN A 87 -0.94 22.39 31.55
#